data_AF-A0A2N3EWX6-F1
#
_entry.id   AF-A0A2N3EWX6-F1
#
_cell.length_a   1.000
_cell.length_b   1.000
_cell.length_c   1.000
_cell.angle_alpha   90.00
_cell.angle_beta   90.00
_cell.angle_gamma   90.00
#
_symmetry.space_group_name_H-M   'P 1'
#
loop_
_entity.id
_entity.type
_entity.pdbx_description
1 polymer ?
#
loop_
_entity_poly.entity_id
_entity_poly.type
_entity_poly.pdbx_seq_one_letter_code
_entity_poly.pdbx_strand_id
1 'polypeptide(L)'
;MEFGDIGNLLARRRGNMGVRAAAREIGISPSTLSRIENGHVPDIATLEKVCAWLEEDTSKFTGVGNLQIAFKNKKALPPRTAQSLATLIEKAADQFAKVNARGH
;
A
#
# COMPACT_ATOMS: atom_id res chain seq x y z
N MET A 1 12.03 -4.89 -0.05
CA MET A 1 11.79 -4.17 -1.32
C MET A 1 11.01 -2.94 -0.92
N GLU A 2 11.57 -1.76 -1.11
CA GLU A 2 10.97 -0.49 -0.68
C GLU A 2 9.97 -0.06 -1.76
N PHE A 3 8.92 0.72 -1.42
CA PHE A 3 7.95 1.20 -2.41
C PHE A 3 8.58 1.94 -3.61
N GLY A 4 9.80 2.48 -3.46
CA GLY A 4 10.57 3.06 -4.57
C GLY A 4 10.83 2.08 -5.72
N ASP A 5 10.76 0.78 -5.48
CA ASP A 5 11.00 -0.26 -6.49
C ASP A 5 9.82 -0.40 -7.47
N ILE A 6 8.57 -0.08 -7.07
CA ILE A 6 7.39 -0.25 -7.93
C ILE A 6 7.38 0.74 -9.10
N GLY A 7 7.86 1.97 -8.87
CA GLY A 7 7.95 3.00 -9.92
C GLY A 7 8.92 2.60 -11.03
N ASN A 8 10.04 1.99 -10.66
CA ASN A 8 11.01 1.47 -11.62
C ASN A 8 10.47 0.25 -12.39
N LEU A 9 9.73 -0.64 -11.73
CA LEU A 9 9.08 -1.78 -12.38
C LEU A 9 8.02 -1.31 -13.41
N LEU A 10 7.21 -0.32 -13.04
CA LEU A 10 6.25 0.32 -13.93
C LEU A 10 6.94 0.92 -15.16
N ALA A 11 7.98 1.72 -14.97
CA ALA A 11 8.72 2.34 -16.07
C ALA A 11 9.34 1.29 -17.00
N ARG A 12 9.88 0.19 -16.44
CA ARG A 12 10.45 -0.93 -17.21
C ARG A 12 9.38 -1.67 -18.02
N ARG A 13 8.26 -2.04 -17.41
CA ARG A 13 7.17 -2.75 -18.09
C ARG A 13 6.51 -1.88 -19.16
N ARG A 14 6.35 -0.59 -18.88
CA ARG A 14 5.83 0.39 -19.83
C ARG A 14 6.75 0.54 -21.05
N GLY A 15 8.07 0.55 -20.85
CA GLY A 15 9.04 0.69 -21.93
C GLY A 15 8.76 1.92 -22.80
N ASN A 16 8.54 1.70 -24.10
CA ASN A 16 8.24 2.76 -25.07
C ASN A 16 6.75 3.18 -25.11
N MET A 17 5.88 2.52 -24.34
CA MET A 17 4.48 2.91 -24.27
C MET A 17 4.34 4.28 -23.61
N GLY A 18 3.52 5.15 -24.21
CA GLY A 18 3.22 6.45 -23.63
C GLY A 18 2.46 6.33 -22.31
N VAL A 19 2.75 7.21 -21.36
CA VAL A 19 2.13 7.22 -20.00
C VAL A 19 0.59 7.19 -20.07
N ARG A 20 -0.01 7.88 -21.04
CA ARG A 20 -1.48 7.89 -21.22
C ARG A 20 -2.04 6.53 -21.66
N ALA A 21 -1.33 5.80 -22.50
CA ALA A 21 -1.75 4.48 -22.95
C ALA A 21 -1.63 3.46 -21.81
N ALA A 22 -0.50 3.45 -21.10
CA ALA A 22 -0.29 2.58 -19.95
C ALA A 22 -1.30 2.84 -18.83
N ALA A 23 -1.55 4.11 -18.49
CA ALA A 23 -2.52 4.48 -17.47
C ALA A 23 -3.94 4.00 -17.82
N ARG A 24 -4.30 4.01 -19.11
CA ARG A 24 -5.59 3.49 -19.60
C ARG A 24 -5.67 1.97 -19.45
N GLU A 25 -4.59 1.23 -19.73
CA GLU A 25 -4.56 -0.22 -19.53
C GLU A 25 -4.66 -0.59 -18.04
N ILE A 26 -3.99 0.15 -17.17
CA ILE A 26 -4.04 -0.05 -15.71
C ILE A 26 -5.39 0.40 -15.11
N GLY A 27 -6.13 1.27 -15.80
CA GLY A 27 -7.39 1.83 -15.29
C GLY A 27 -7.18 2.90 -14.20
N ILE A 28 -6.16 3.75 -14.38
CA ILE A 28 -5.83 4.88 -13.49
C ILE A 28 -5.61 6.16 -14.30
N SER A 29 -5.52 7.32 -13.63
CA SER A 29 -5.22 8.57 -14.31
C SER A 29 -3.74 8.64 -14.75
N PRO A 30 -3.41 9.30 -15.88
CA PRO A 30 -2.01 9.49 -16.30
C PRO A 30 -1.15 10.23 -15.26
N SER A 31 -1.74 11.16 -14.52
CA SER A 31 -1.05 11.88 -13.44
C SER A 31 -0.81 11.01 -12.22
N THR A 32 -1.70 10.04 -11.93
CA THR A 32 -1.45 9.01 -10.91
C THR A 32 -0.27 8.13 -11.31
N LEU A 33 -0.24 7.62 -12.54
CA LEU A 33 0.86 6.79 -13.02
C LEU A 33 2.20 7.54 -12.94
N SER A 34 2.25 8.78 -13.45
CA SER A 34 3.47 9.59 -13.40
C SER A 34 3.95 9.88 -11.98
N ARG A 35 3.04 10.10 -11.01
CA ARG A 35 3.44 10.28 -9.60
C ARG A 35 4.06 9.01 -9.02
N ILE A 36 3.50 7.84 -9.33
CA ILE A 36 4.03 6.55 -8.83
C ILE A 36 5.41 6.27 -9.44
N GLU A 37 5.59 6.50 -10.74
CA GLU A 37 6.90 6.38 -11.40
C GLU A 37 7.96 7.31 -10.77
N ASN A 38 7.53 8.47 -10.24
CA ASN A 38 8.39 9.40 -9.50
C ASN A 38 8.50 9.10 -7.99
N GLY A 39 8.06 7.93 -7.53
CA GLY A 39 8.25 7.45 -6.15
C GLY A 39 7.14 7.83 -5.17
N HIS A 40 5.97 8.25 -5.65
CA HIS A 40 4.79 8.43 -4.80
C HIS A 40 4.18 7.07 -4.43
N VAL A 41 3.80 6.91 -3.15
CA VAL A 41 3.13 5.70 -2.67
C VAL A 41 1.64 5.75 -3.06
N PRO A 42 1.15 4.79 -3.85
CA PRO A 42 -0.28 4.71 -4.20
C PRO A 42 -1.14 4.30 -3.00
N ASP A 43 -2.45 4.56 -3.08
CA ASP A 43 -3.42 3.92 -2.20
C ASP A 43 -3.60 2.42 -2.53
N ILE A 44 -4.33 1.69 -1.67
CA ILE A 44 -4.55 0.24 -1.83
C ILE A 44 -5.16 -0.09 -3.19
N ALA A 45 -6.23 0.61 -3.58
CA ALA A 45 -6.95 0.32 -4.82
C ALA A 45 -6.09 0.58 -6.07
N THR A 46 -5.25 1.61 -6.03
CA THR A 46 -4.31 1.92 -7.11
C THR A 46 -3.17 0.91 -7.13
N LEU A 47 -2.68 0.49 -5.95
CA LEU A 47 -1.64 -0.52 -5.84
C LEU A 47 -2.10 -1.87 -6.41
N GLU A 48 -3.31 -2.33 -6.08
CA GLU A 48 -3.89 -3.56 -6.61
C GLU A 48 -3.94 -3.57 -8.13
N LYS A 49 -4.41 -2.47 -8.74
CA LYS A 49 -4.46 -2.33 -10.22
C LYS A 49 -3.06 -2.36 -10.84
N VAL A 50 -2.11 -1.66 -10.22
CA VAL A 50 -0.72 -1.62 -10.69
C VAL A 50 -0.08 -3.00 -10.58
N CYS A 51 -0.24 -3.69 -9.45
CA CYS A 51 0.28 -5.04 -9.23
C CYS A 51 -0.36 -6.06 -10.17
N ALA A 52 -1.67 -5.99 -10.38
CA ALA A 52 -2.38 -6.82 -11.35
C ALA A 52 -1.87 -6.58 -12.78
N TRP A 53 -1.62 -5.32 -13.14
CA TRP A 53 -0.97 -5.01 -14.41
C TRP A 53 0.42 -5.63 -14.41
N LEU A 54 1.30 -5.34 -13.46
CA LEU A 54 2.67 -5.86 -13.37
C LEU A 54 2.80 -7.39 -13.23
N GLU A 55 1.72 -8.13 -13.02
CA GLU A 55 1.71 -9.57 -12.68
C GLU A 55 2.50 -9.87 -11.40
N GLU A 56 2.46 -8.93 -10.45
CA GLU A 56 3.16 -9.00 -9.17
C GLU A 56 2.18 -9.11 -8.00
N ASP A 57 2.58 -9.78 -6.92
CA ASP A 57 1.78 -9.87 -5.70
C ASP A 57 1.86 -8.55 -4.92
N THR A 58 0.70 -8.00 -4.55
CA THR A 58 0.59 -6.78 -3.72
C THR A 58 1.34 -6.90 -2.40
N SER A 59 1.42 -8.10 -1.84
CA SER A 59 2.12 -8.44 -0.58
C SER A 59 3.62 -8.15 -0.64
N LYS A 60 4.21 -8.09 -1.84
CA LYS A 60 5.62 -7.68 -2.02
C LYS A 60 5.86 -6.20 -1.68
N PHE A 61 4.80 -5.40 -1.79
CA PHE A 61 4.84 -3.95 -1.55
C PHE A 61 4.07 -3.56 -0.29
N THR A 62 3.18 -4.42 0.23
CA THR A 62 2.50 -4.21 1.50
C THR A 62 3.11 -5.12 2.57
N GLY A 63 3.99 -4.58 3.40
CA GLY A 63 4.50 -5.33 4.55
C GLY A 63 3.41 -5.81 5.51
N VAL A 64 3.82 -6.68 6.43
CA VAL A 64 3.00 -7.54 7.29
C VAL A 64 1.59 -6.98 7.56
N GLY A 65 0.58 -7.61 6.96
CA GLY A 65 -0.84 -7.35 7.24
C GLY A 65 -1.42 -6.06 6.66
N ASN A 66 -1.00 -5.61 5.47
CA ASN A 66 -1.46 -4.37 4.80
C ASN A 66 -1.16 -3.07 5.58
N LEU A 67 -0.47 -3.16 6.72
CA LEU A 67 -0.18 -2.03 7.62
C LEU A 67 0.85 -1.05 7.06
N GLN A 68 1.66 -1.45 6.07
CA GLN A 68 2.64 -0.55 5.47
C GLN A 68 2.00 0.67 4.78
N ILE A 69 0.76 0.55 4.28
CA ILE A 69 0.08 1.66 3.59
C ILE A 69 -0.38 2.75 4.57
N ALA A 70 -0.51 2.43 5.86
CA ALA A 70 -0.85 3.42 6.88
C ALA A 70 0.25 4.48 7.09
N PHE A 71 1.49 4.20 6.68
CA PHE A 71 2.61 5.14 6.79
C PHE A 71 2.82 5.93 5.50
N LYS A 72 1.89 6.85 5.20
CA LYS A 72 2.03 7.82 4.09
C LYS A 72 3.30 8.69 4.18
N ASN A 73 3.94 8.78 5.35
CA ASN A 73 5.18 9.51 5.56
C ASN A 73 6.32 8.52 5.86
N LYS A 74 7.44 8.64 5.13
CA LYS A 74 8.68 7.84 5.20
C LYS A 74 9.37 7.76 6.58
N LYS A 75 8.72 8.18 7.66
CA LYS A 75 9.24 8.09 9.02
C LYS A 75 8.77 6.78 9.61
N ALA A 76 9.69 5.82 9.74
CA ALA A 76 9.47 4.64 10.57
C ALA A 76 9.03 5.10 11.98
N LEU A 77 7.98 4.48 12.53
CA LEU A 77 7.59 4.74 13.91
C LEU A 77 8.76 4.37 14.84
N PRO A 78 9.06 5.19 15.87
CA PRO A 78 9.95 4.77 16.92
C PRO A 78 9.47 3.44 17.53
N PRO A 79 10.37 2.50 17.88
CA PRO A 79 9.99 1.19 18.42
C PRO A 79 9.02 1.27 19.61
N ARG A 80 9.21 2.25 20.49
CA ARG A 80 8.34 2.52 21.64
C ARG A 80 6.90 2.86 21.22
N THR A 81 6.75 3.63 20.15
CA THR A 81 5.44 4.03 19.62
C THR A 81 4.75 2.84 18.97
N ALA A 82 5.50 2.00 18.24
CA ALA A 82 4.97 0.76 17.67
C ALA A 82 4.47 -0.20 18.77
N GLN A 83 5.23 -0.36 19.86
CA GLN A 83 4.81 -1.15 21.02
C GLN A 83 3.54 -0.61 21.68
N SER A 84 3.49 0.71 21.90
CA SER A 84 2.32 1.37 22.49
C SER A 84 1.07 1.20 21.62
N LEU A 85 1.24 1.27 20.29
CA LEU A 85 0.16 1.07 19.32
C LEU A 85 -0.30 -0.40 19.33
N ALA A 86 0.61 -1.37 19.39
CA ALA A 86 0.27 -2.79 19.48
C ALA A 86 -0.56 -3.10 20.74
N THR A 87 -0.12 -2.61 21.91
CA THR A 87 -0.88 -2.76 23.16
C THR A 87 -2.27 -2.13 23.07
N LEU A 88 -2.39 -0.98 22.39
CA LEU A 88 -3.68 -0.32 22.22
C LEU A 88 -4.63 -1.13 21.32
N ILE A 89 -4.13 -1.69 20.22
CA ILE A 89 -4.91 -2.53 19.30
C ILE A 89 -5.36 -3.82 20.01
N GLU A 90 -4.48 -4.48 20.77
CA GLU A 90 -4.82 -5.68 21.55
C GLU A 90 -5.93 -5.40 22.56
N LYS A 91 -5.79 -4.33 23.36
CA LYS A 91 -6.81 -3.96 24.35
C LYS A 91 -8.14 -3.57 23.70
N ALA A 92 -8.10 -2.90 22.56
CA ALA A 92 -9.32 -2.56 21.81
C ALA A 92 -10.01 -3.83 21.29
N ALA A 93 -9.27 -4.76 20.70
CA ALA A 93 -9.81 -6.04 20.21
C ALA A 93 -10.46 -6.86 21.35
N ASP A 94 -9.78 -6.97 22.49
CA ASP A 94 -10.31 -7.63 23.69
C ASP A 94 -11.62 -6.99 24.17
N GLN A 95 -11.69 -5.66 24.14
CA GLN A 95 -12.89 -4.92 24.54
C GLN A 95 -14.05 -5.21 23.59
N PHE A 96 -13.82 -5.21 22.27
CA PHE A 96 -14.85 -5.56 21.28
C PHE A 96 -15.33 -7.00 21.45
N ALA A 97 -14.43 -7.95 21.70
CA ALA A 97 -14.79 -9.34 21.97
C ALA A 97 -15.70 -9.48 23.21
N LYS A 98 -15.40 -8.74 24.28
CA LYS A 98 -16.22 -8.71 25.51
C LYS A 98 -17.59 -8.04 25.31
N VAL A 99 -17.67 -7.02 24.47
CA VAL A 99 -18.94 -6.35 24.15
C VAL A 99 -19.84 -7.28 23.33
N ASN A 100 -19.29 -7.98 22.33
CA ASN A 100 -20.06 -8.94 21.53
C ASN A 100 -20.52 -10.16 22.36
N ALA A 101 -19.74 -10.59 23.35
CA ALA A 101 -20.11 -11.70 24.25
C ALA A 101 -21.22 -11.35 25.26
N ARG A 102 -21.53 -10.06 25.49
CA ARG A 102 -22.56 -9.58 26.41
C ARG A 102 -23.90 -9.27 25.73
N GLY A 103 -23.99 -9.44 24.42
CA GLY A 103 -25.18 -9.16 23.60
C GLY A 103 -26.09 -10.35 23.34
N HIS A 104 -25.96 -11.46 24.08
CA HIS A 104 -26.85 -12.62 24.02
C HIS A 104 -27.70 -12.73 25.29
#